data_AF-A0AAD0JLW9-F1
#
_entry.id   AF-A0AAD0JLW9-F1
#
_cell.length_a   1.000
_cell.length_b   1.000
_cell.length_c   1.000
_cell.angle_alpha   90.00
_cell.angle_beta   90.00
_cell.angle_gamma   90.00
#
_symmetry.space_group_name_H-M   'P 1'
#
loop_
_entity.id
_entity.type
_entity.pdbx_description
1 polymer ?
#
loop_
_entity_poly.entity_id
_entity_poly.type
_entity_poly.pdbx_seq_one_letter_code
_entity_poly.pdbx_strand_id
1 'polypeptide(L)'
;MRSSLCLALALAVGSVAAITAFDAPAQTTKAVRATAEASMVLTGTIEVATDGSVSNLVLDQRERLTPTIAGFVDGTIRSWRFEPTVQDGRAVSVTAPIRVRLLGKPAADGTMEVRMTGVNFNVYSDKDTDTVTRREMGPPSYPQQAFRNGVQGEVVLLIRVDRNGNAADVATEQVNLGVVGPERSMRQMRDLFANASIAAARKWTFAPPTTGKDKDAAEWTVRTVVSYTMSDGPGVQPTPYGVWKPFIPGPRQSAPWRQQDVAQEGSDLLPAGGVYMVDGANRGLRLLTALAKD
;
A
#
# COMPACT_ATOMS: atom_id res chain seq x y z
N MET A 1 -67.77 -31.52 42.67
CA MET A 1 -66.39 -31.85 42.21
C MET A 1 -65.90 -30.68 41.37
N ARG A 2 -64.71 -30.18 41.69
CA ARG A 2 -64.08 -29.01 41.08
C ARG A 2 -63.60 -29.35 39.66
N SER A 3 -63.82 -28.45 38.69
CA SER A 3 -62.73 -27.93 37.87
C SER A 3 -63.21 -26.72 37.07
N SER A 4 -62.64 -25.56 37.38
CA SER A 4 -62.80 -24.30 36.64
C SER A 4 -61.72 -24.23 35.57
N LEU A 5 -62.04 -23.73 34.38
CA LEU A 5 -61.07 -23.04 33.55
C LEU A 5 -61.75 -22.02 32.63
N CYS A 6 -61.13 -20.85 32.61
CA CYS A 6 -61.74 -19.55 32.39
C CYS A 6 -61.86 -19.16 30.92
N LEU A 7 -62.91 -18.42 30.64
CA LEU A 7 -63.11 -17.57 29.47
C LEU A 7 -62.21 -16.33 29.58
N ALA A 8 -61.49 -15.95 28.53
CA ALA A 8 -61.04 -14.57 28.34
C ALA A 8 -60.75 -14.27 26.86
N LEU A 9 -61.62 -13.43 26.29
CA LEU A 9 -61.54 -12.73 25.03
C LEU A 9 -60.92 -11.35 25.32
N ALA A 10 -59.90 -10.88 24.59
CA ALA A 10 -59.62 -9.43 24.45
C ALA A 10 -58.50 -9.06 23.45
N LEU A 11 -58.91 -8.24 22.48
CA LEU A 11 -58.27 -7.01 21.98
C LEU A 11 -56.94 -7.08 21.20
N ALA A 12 -57.09 -6.95 19.88
CA ALA A 12 -56.08 -6.46 18.96
C ALA A 12 -55.85 -4.94 19.17
N VAL A 13 -54.60 -4.56 19.45
CA VAL A 13 -54.11 -3.19 19.37
C VAL A 13 -53.05 -3.14 18.30
N GLY A 14 -53.25 -2.27 17.31
CA GLY A 14 -52.36 -2.07 16.18
C GLY A 14 -51.01 -1.49 16.60
N SER A 15 -49.95 -2.16 16.18
CA SER A 15 -48.57 -1.64 16.32
C SER A 15 -48.22 -0.90 15.04
N VAL A 16 -48.23 0.44 15.12
CA VAL A 16 -47.54 1.31 14.15
C VAL A 16 -46.06 0.95 14.23
N ALA A 17 -45.55 0.25 13.22
CA ALA A 17 -44.12 0.02 13.08
C ALA A 17 -43.45 1.36 12.78
N ALA A 18 -42.82 1.94 13.81
CA ALA A 18 -41.91 3.06 13.63
C ALA A 18 -40.77 2.60 12.73
N ILE A 19 -40.74 3.12 11.50
CA ILE A 19 -39.59 3.03 10.61
C ILE A 19 -38.47 3.82 11.31
N THR A 20 -37.63 3.14 12.08
CA THR A 20 -36.35 3.71 12.50
C THR A 20 -35.52 3.87 11.23
N ALA A 21 -35.44 5.10 10.73
CA ALA A 21 -34.48 5.46 9.72
C ALA A 21 -33.09 5.03 10.22
N PHE A 22 -32.44 4.14 9.49
CA PHE A 22 -31.04 3.84 9.69
C PHE A 22 -30.25 5.12 9.37
N ASP A 23 -29.88 5.87 10.41
CA ASP A 23 -28.83 6.86 10.34
C ASP A 23 -27.51 6.11 10.08
N ALA A 24 -27.20 5.85 8.81
CA ALA A 24 -25.83 5.66 8.40
C ALA A 24 -25.13 7.00 8.66
N PRO A 25 -24.23 7.11 9.65
CA PRO A 25 -23.68 8.39 10.04
C PRO A 25 -22.94 8.96 8.83
N ALA A 26 -23.42 10.09 8.31
CA ALA A 26 -22.65 10.90 7.39
C ALA A 26 -21.35 11.28 8.11
N GLN A 27 -20.27 10.55 7.85
CA GLN A 27 -19.00 10.75 8.54
C GLN A 27 -18.55 12.21 8.33
N THR A 28 -18.52 12.95 9.43
CA THR A 28 -18.18 14.36 9.45
C THR A 28 -16.70 14.56 9.12
N THR A 29 -16.30 15.75 8.67
CA THR A 29 -14.89 16.08 8.40
C THR A 29 -13.99 15.81 9.61
N LYS A 30 -14.51 15.93 10.84
CA LYS A 30 -13.80 15.56 12.07
C LYS A 30 -13.49 14.07 12.14
N ALA A 31 -14.46 13.22 11.78
CA ALA A 31 -14.27 11.77 11.73
C ALA A 31 -13.23 11.38 10.67
N VAL A 32 -13.29 11.98 9.48
CA VAL A 32 -12.29 11.77 8.41
C VAL A 32 -10.89 12.23 8.87
N ARG A 33 -10.79 13.38 9.55
CA ARG A 33 -9.49 13.83 10.10
C ARG A 33 -8.92 12.86 11.13
N ALA A 34 -9.77 12.18 11.89
CA ALA A 34 -9.33 11.20 12.88
C ALA A 34 -8.75 9.92 12.25
N THR A 35 -8.98 9.69 10.95
CA THR A 35 -8.34 8.59 10.21
C THR A 35 -7.04 9.01 9.54
N ALA A 36 -6.56 10.24 9.76
CA ALA A 36 -5.33 10.72 9.14
C ALA A 36 -4.12 9.90 9.61
N GLU A 37 -3.29 9.54 8.65
CA GLU A 37 -2.02 8.87 8.86
C GLU A 37 -0.91 9.71 8.24
N ALA A 38 0.33 9.43 8.61
CA ALA A 38 1.51 10.01 8.01
C ALA A 38 2.42 8.90 7.49
N SER A 39 3.02 9.07 6.31
CA SER A 39 4.00 8.12 5.80
C SER A 39 5.37 8.76 5.60
N MET A 40 6.42 7.99 5.83
CA MET A 40 7.80 8.37 5.55
C MET A 40 8.50 7.21 4.83
N VAL A 41 9.31 7.53 3.82
CA VAL A 41 10.17 6.56 3.15
C VAL A 41 11.61 6.87 3.46
N LEU A 42 12.34 5.84 3.87
CA LEU A 42 13.77 5.88 4.12
C LEU A 42 14.46 4.91 3.16
N THR A 43 15.62 5.31 2.66
CA THR A 43 16.48 4.46 1.84
C THR A 43 17.86 4.34 2.49
N GLY A 44 18.56 3.26 2.16
CA GLY A 44 19.86 2.95 2.71
C GLY A 44 20.47 1.71 2.06
N THR A 45 21.52 1.22 2.70
CA THR A 45 22.18 -0.06 2.39
C THR A 45 22.23 -0.92 3.65
N ILE A 46 21.93 -2.21 3.48
CA ILE A 46 22.00 -3.23 4.53
C ILE A 46 23.05 -4.28 4.17
N GLU A 47 23.78 -4.76 5.17
CA GLU A 47 24.65 -5.92 5.05
C GLU A 47 24.11 -7.07 5.91
N VAL A 48 24.02 -8.24 5.31
CA VAL A 48 23.55 -9.47 5.94
C VAL A 48 24.70 -10.47 5.96
N ALA A 49 25.04 -10.95 7.16
CA ALA A 49 26.09 -11.91 7.39
C ALA A 49 25.71 -13.32 6.88
N THR A 50 26.69 -14.23 6.85
CA THR A 50 26.53 -15.61 6.37
C THR A 50 25.52 -16.44 7.16
N ASP A 51 25.18 -16.04 8.39
CA ASP A 51 24.18 -16.67 9.25
C ASP A 51 22.79 -16.04 9.12
N GLY A 52 22.62 -15.05 8.23
CA GLY A 52 21.37 -14.32 8.04
C GLY A 52 21.12 -13.20 9.05
N SER A 53 22.06 -12.88 9.95
CA SER A 53 21.97 -11.71 10.83
C SER A 53 22.35 -10.41 10.12
N VAL A 54 21.82 -9.29 10.58
CA VAL A 54 22.19 -7.97 10.06
C VAL A 54 23.52 -7.53 10.67
N SER A 55 24.57 -7.42 9.87
CA SER A 55 25.88 -6.95 10.31
C SER A 55 26.00 -5.43 10.27
N ASN A 56 25.37 -4.78 9.30
CA ASN A 56 25.46 -3.33 9.12
C ASN A 56 24.18 -2.74 8.50
N LEU A 57 23.92 -1.46 8.82
CA LEU A 57 22.86 -0.65 8.21
C LEU A 57 23.38 0.80 8.07
N VAL A 58 23.30 1.34 6.86
CA VAL A 58 23.62 2.74 6.55
C VAL A 58 22.40 3.39 5.90
N LEU A 59 21.83 4.39 6.54
CA LEU A 59 20.72 5.19 5.99
C LEU A 59 21.28 6.36 5.15
N ASP A 60 20.76 6.56 3.94
CA ASP A 60 21.37 7.47 2.94
C ASP A 60 21.51 8.92 3.40
N GLN A 61 20.55 9.44 4.17
CA GLN A 61 20.54 10.81 4.69
C GLN A 61 20.14 10.80 6.17
N ARG A 62 20.84 9.98 6.96
CA ARG A 62 20.59 9.78 8.39
C ARG A 62 20.52 11.10 9.16
N GLU A 63 21.35 12.07 8.79
CA GLU A 63 21.43 13.40 9.39
C GLU A 63 20.14 14.23 9.26
N ARG A 64 19.24 13.86 8.34
CA ARG A 64 17.91 14.47 8.21
C ARG A 64 16.87 13.87 9.14
N LEU A 65 17.21 12.81 9.88
CA LEU A 65 16.31 12.14 10.80
C LEU A 65 16.49 12.67 12.22
N THR A 66 15.39 12.71 12.97
CA THR A 66 15.50 12.91 14.42
C THR A 66 16.19 11.69 15.06
N PRO A 67 16.92 11.87 16.17
CA PRO A 67 17.56 10.75 16.87
C PRO A 67 16.60 9.62 17.22
N THR A 68 15.35 9.95 17.56
CA THR A 68 14.30 8.98 17.87
C THR A 68 13.95 8.10 16.68
N ILE A 69 13.72 8.69 15.50
CA ILE A 69 13.37 7.92 14.29
C ILE A 69 14.57 7.09 13.82
N ALA A 70 15.77 7.67 13.81
CA ALA A 70 16.98 6.92 13.45
C ALA A 70 17.22 5.74 14.39
N GLY A 71 17.08 5.95 15.71
CA GLY A 71 17.21 4.91 16.72
C GLY A 71 16.15 3.81 16.60
N PHE A 72 14.89 4.18 16.35
CA PHE A 72 13.81 3.22 16.08
C PHE A 72 14.12 2.32 14.89
N VAL A 73 14.55 2.92 13.77
CA VAL A 73 14.87 2.20 12.53
C VAL A 73 16.06 1.26 12.74
N ASP A 74 17.15 1.77 13.33
CA ASP A 74 18.34 0.97 13.61
C ASP A 74 18.03 -0.22 14.54
N GLY A 75 17.35 0.04 15.66
CA GLY A 75 17.03 -0.98 16.64
C GLY A 75 16.13 -2.07 16.06
N THR A 76 15.12 -1.67 15.28
CA THR A 76 14.21 -2.61 14.63
C THR A 76 14.95 -3.48 13.62
N ILE A 77 15.71 -2.88 12.70
CA ILE A 77 16.36 -3.62 11.60
C ILE A 77 17.50 -4.51 12.11
N ARG A 78 18.26 -4.08 13.12
CA ARG A 78 19.33 -4.92 13.71
C ARG A 78 18.80 -6.22 14.32
N SER A 79 17.53 -6.25 14.71
CA SER A 79 16.90 -7.46 15.26
C SER A 79 16.49 -8.48 14.19
N TRP A 80 16.49 -8.10 12.91
CA TRP A 80 16.01 -8.94 11.83
C TRP A 80 16.89 -10.16 11.55
N ARG A 81 16.26 -11.18 10.96
CA ARG A 81 16.89 -12.37 10.42
C ARG A 81 16.44 -12.60 8.99
N PHE A 82 17.39 -12.98 8.15
CA PHE A 82 17.21 -13.27 6.75
C PHE A 82 17.51 -14.75 6.47
N GLU A 83 16.96 -15.27 5.39
CA GLU A 83 17.41 -16.56 4.85
C GLU A 83 18.87 -16.40 4.40
N PRO A 84 19.81 -17.24 4.88
CA PRO A 84 21.20 -17.18 4.45
C PRO A 84 21.32 -17.28 2.94
N THR A 85 22.04 -16.34 2.33
CA THR A 85 22.27 -16.39 0.89
C THR A 85 23.38 -17.40 0.58
N VAL A 86 23.07 -18.37 -0.28
CA VAL A 86 24.01 -19.42 -0.69
C VAL A 86 24.46 -19.17 -2.12
N GLN A 87 25.77 -19.11 -2.33
CA GLN A 87 26.40 -19.04 -3.64
C GLN A 87 27.37 -20.21 -3.78
N ASP A 88 27.23 -20.99 -4.85
CA ASP A 88 28.05 -22.19 -5.11
C ASP A 88 28.10 -23.19 -3.93
N GLY A 89 26.96 -23.35 -3.24
CA GLY A 89 26.82 -24.24 -2.08
C GLY A 89 27.43 -23.72 -0.78
N ARG A 90 27.91 -22.46 -0.74
CA ARG A 90 28.45 -21.82 0.46
C ARG A 90 27.64 -20.59 0.86
N ALA A 91 27.39 -20.44 2.15
CA ALA A 91 26.77 -19.21 2.67
C ALA A 91 27.74 -18.04 2.50
N VAL A 92 27.24 -16.93 1.96
CA VAL A 92 28.01 -15.71 1.69
C VAL A 92 27.35 -14.49 2.35
N SER A 93 28.18 -13.50 2.72
CA SER A 93 27.69 -12.19 3.16
C SER A 93 27.18 -11.41 1.95
N VAL A 94 26.10 -10.65 2.12
CA VAL A 94 25.44 -9.92 1.03
C VAL A 94 25.18 -8.47 1.44
N THR A 95 25.51 -7.56 0.53
CA THR A 95 25.13 -6.15 0.62
C THR A 95 23.97 -5.89 -0.32
N ALA A 96 22.91 -5.24 0.16
CA ALA A 96 21.74 -4.90 -0.63
C ALA A 96 21.25 -3.48 -0.30
N PRO A 97 20.60 -2.79 -1.26
CA PRO A 97 19.85 -1.60 -0.92
C PRO A 97 18.66 -1.96 -0.05
N ILE A 98 18.22 -1.03 0.77
CA ILE A 98 16.99 -1.16 1.56
C ILE A 98 16.15 0.09 1.37
N ARG A 99 14.84 -0.10 1.18
CA ARG A 99 13.83 0.94 1.26
C ARG A 99 12.82 0.53 2.32
N VAL A 100 12.64 1.40 3.32
CA VAL A 100 11.75 1.18 4.46
C VAL A 100 10.63 2.20 4.42
N ARG A 101 9.42 1.74 4.74
CA ARG A 101 8.26 2.60 4.94
C ARG A 101 7.89 2.63 6.41
N LEU A 102 7.79 3.84 6.93
CA LEU A 102 7.23 4.12 8.25
C LEU A 102 5.81 4.67 8.08
N LEU A 103 4.92 4.23 8.94
CA LEU A 103 3.58 4.77 9.11
C LEU A 103 3.47 5.37 10.50
N GLY A 104 3.01 6.61 10.56
CA GLY A 104 2.76 7.37 11.77
C GLY A 104 1.26 7.57 11.97
N LYS A 105 0.74 7.16 13.11
CA LYS A 105 -0.64 7.43 13.51
C LYS A 105 -0.65 8.39 14.70
N PRO A 106 -1.34 9.55 14.61
CA PRO A 106 -1.48 10.43 15.76
C PRO A 106 -2.24 9.73 16.90
N ALA A 107 -1.68 9.78 18.11
CA ALA A 107 -2.34 9.33 19.33
C ALA A 107 -3.09 10.48 20.02
N ALA A 108 -3.99 10.15 20.94
CA ALA A 108 -4.85 11.13 21.63
C ALA A 108 -4.07 12.11 22.52
N ASP A 109 -2.89 11.70 23.00
CA ASP A 109 -1.99 12.51 23.83
C ASP A 109 -1.05 13.42 23.03
N GLY A 110 -1.20 13.45 21.69
CA GLY A 110 -0.37 14.24 20.79
C GLY A 110 0.95 13.56 20.41
N THR A 111 1.22 12.34 20.89
CA THR A 111 2.33 11.52 20.39
C THR A 111 1.98 10.90 19.03
N MET A 112 2.99 10.34 18.37
CA MET A 112 2.82 9.61 17.12
C MET A 112 3.25 8.17 17.34
N GLU A 113 2.33 7.24 17.13
CA GLU A 113 2.67 5.83 17.07
C GLU A 113 3.30 5.55 15.71
N VAL A 114 4.56 5.10 15.72
CA VAL A 114 5.33 4.82 14.50
C VAL A 114 5.47 3.32 14.33
N ARG A 115 5.14 2.83 13.15
CA ARG A 115 5.25 1.42 12.76
C ARG A 115 6.04 1.31 11.47
N MET A 116 6.77 0.20 11.32
CA MET A 116 7.41 -0.16 10.06
C MET A 116 6.45 -1.06 9.27
N THR A 117 5.90 -0.52 8.18
CA THR A 117 4.81 -1.17 7.45
C THR A 117 5.23 -1.73 6.11
N GLY A 118 6.47 -1.52 5.67
CA GLY A 118 6.95 -2.11 4.42
C GLY A 118 8.46 -2.03 4.28
N VAL A 119 9.01 -3.04 3.62
CA VAL A 119 10.44 -3.12 3.31
C VAL A 119 10.63 -3.69 1.91
N ASN A 120 11.63 -3.18 1.20
CA ASN A 120 12.02 -3.66 -0.11
C ASN A 120 13.54 -3.63 -0.23
N PHE A 121 14.14 -4.73 -0.71
CA PHE A 121 15.58 -4.89 -0.86
C PHE A 121 16.06 -4.86 -2.33
N ASN A 122 15.12 -4.66 -3.25
CA ASN A 122 15.33 -4.77 -4.68
C ASN A 122 15.51 -3.41 -5.34
N VAL A 123 16.48 -3.35 -6.26
CA VAL A 123 16.55 -2.26 -7.25
C VAL A 123 15.67 -2.67 -8.41
N TYR A 124 14.58 -1.94 -8.62
CA TYR A 124 13.79 -2.11 -9.82
C TYR A 124 14.63 -1.75 -11.06
N SER A 125 14.66 -2.64 -12.04
CA SER A 125 15.36 -2.41 -13.31
C SER A 125 14.50 -2.91 -14.48
N ASP A 126 14.31 -2.05 -15.48
CA ASP A 126 13.57 -2.39 -16.71
C ASP A 126 14.27 -3.51 -17.52
N LYS A 127 15.53 -3.84 -17.19
CA LYS A 127 16.34 -4.87 -17.86
C LYS A 127 16.23 -6.24 -17.19
N ASP A 128 15.52 -6.34 -16.08
CA ASP A 128 15.36 -7.58 -15.35
C ASP A 128 14.60 -8.60 -16.20
N THR A 129 15.06 -9.85 -16.19
CA THR A 129 14.53 -10.92 -17.05
C THR A 129 13.72 -11.97 -16.31
N ASP A 130 13.62 -11.93 -14.98
CA ASP A 130 12.90 -12.92 -14.16
C ASP A 130 11.66 -12.34 -13.46
N THR A 131 11.31 -11.10 -13.76
CA THR A 131 10.11 -10.40 -13.28
C THR A 131 9.41 -9.72 -14.43
N VAL A 132 8.15 -9.35 -14.23
CA VAL A 132 7.49 -8.40 -15.11
C VAL A 132 8.12 -7.02 -14.95
N THR A 133 8.50 -6.39 -16.06
CA THR A 133 9.03 -5.02 -16.09
C THR A 133 8.17 -4.11 -16.98
N ARG A 134 8.34 -2.81 -16.84
CA ARG A 134 7.67 -1.79 -17.66
C ARG A 134 8.22 -1.81 -19.09
N ARG A 135 7.32 -1.72 -20.07
CA ARG A 135 7.66 -1.30 -21.45
C ARG A 135 7.11 0.09 -21.72
N GLU A 136 5.80 0.23 -21.75
CA GLU A 136 5.12 1.51 -21.99
C GLU A 136 4.10 1.77 -20.89
N MET A 137 4.38 2.78 -20.05
CA MET A 137 3.49 3.19 -18.97
C MET A 137 3.29 4.70 -18.99
N GLY A 138 2.57 5.19 -20.02
CA GLY A 138 2.24 6.61 -20.14
C GLY A 138 1.41 7.08 -18.92
N PRO A 139 1.74 8.23 -18.32
CA PRO A 139 1.06 8.69 -17.11
C PRO A 139 -0.43 8.97 -17.38
N PRO A 140 -1.32 8.73 -16.40
CA PRO A 140 -2.73 9.09 -16.54
C PRO A 140 -2.91 10.61 -16.58
N SER A 141 -3.95 11.05 -17.29
CA SER A 141 -4.34 12.46 -17.29
C SER A 141 -4.89 12.84 -15.91
N TYR A 142 -4.50 14.01 -15.43
CA TYR A 142 -5.01 14.55 -14.17
C TYR A 142 -6.53 14.82 -14.29
N PRO A 143 -7.38 14.26 -13.40
CA PRO A 143 -8.81 14.58 -13.42
C PRO A 143 -9.06 16.07 -13.23
N GLN A 144 -9.70 16.73 -14.20
CA GLN A 144 -9.85 18.19 -14.20
C GLN A 144 -10.53 18.72 -12.93
N GLN A 145 -11.52 18.01 -12.40
CA GLN A 145 -12.20 18.40 -11.15
C GLN A 145 -11.26 18.33 -9.94
N ALA A 146 -10.47 17.26 -9.81
CA ALA A 146 -9.49 17.15 -8.73
C ALA A 146 -8.40 18.24 -8.86
N PHE A 147 -7.95 18.51 -10.09
CA PHE A 147 -6.98 19.57 -10.39
C PHE A 147 -7.48 20.94 -9.95
N ARG A 148 -8.69 21.33 -10.37
CA ARG A 148 -9.31 22.61 -10.00
C ARG A 148 -9.52 22.77 -8.50
N ASN A 149 -9.72 21.66 -7.80
CA ASN A 149 -9.96 21.64 -6.35
C ASN A 149 -8.67 21.51 -5.52
N GLY A 150 -7.49 21.51 -6.15
CA GLY A 150 -6.22 21.39 -5.41
C GLY A 150 -6.00 20.01 -4.78
N VAL A 151 -6.76 18.98 -5.16
CA VAL A 151 -6.73 17.67 -4.52
C VAL A 151 -5.62 16.82 -5.10
N GLN A 152 -4.70 16.35 -4.26
CA GLN A 152 -3.67 15.37 -4.62
C GLN A 152 -4.03 13.96 -4.13
N GLY A 153 -3.45 12.94 -4.75
CA GLY A 153 -3.70 11.56 -4.33
C GLY A 153 -2.69 10.55 -4.86
N GLU A 154 -2.64 9.40 -4.19
CA GLU A 154 -1.85 8.23 -4.59
C GLU A 154 -2.80 7.06 -4.82
N VAL A 155 -2.71 6.43 -5.99
CA VAL A 155 -3.55 5.29 -6.38
C VAL A 155 -2.68 4.05 -6.46
N VAL A 156 -3.01 3.05 -5.64
CA VAL A 156 -2.41 1.71 -5.70
C VAL A 156 -3.24 0.88 -6.67
N LEU A 157 -2.60 0.39 -7.74
CA LEU A 157 -3.23 -0.46 -8.74
C LEU A 157 -2.68 -1.89 -8.64
N LEU A 158 -3.56 -2.85 -8.87
CA LEU A 158 -3.24 -4.24 -9.19
C LEU A 158 -3.59 -4.48 -10.66
N ILE A 159 -2.64 -5.00 -11.42
CA ILE A 159 -2.76 -5.21 -12.86
C ILE A 159 -2.48 -6.68 -13.15
N ARG A 160 -3.42 -7.36 -13.81
CA ARG A 160 -3.22 -8.69 -14.37
C ARG A 160 -2.56 -8.54 -15.74
N VAL A 161 -1.35 -9.04 -15.88
CA VAL A 161 -0.53 -8.95 -17.08
C VAL A 161 -0.57 -10.30 -17.80
N ASP A 162 -1.00 -10.30 -19.06
CA ASP A 162 -1.03 -11.52 -19.87
C ASP A 162 0.35 -11.92 -20.40
N ARG A 163 0.42 -13.10 -21.02
CA ARG A 163 1.63 -13.64 -21.65
C ARG A 163 2.26 -12.74 -22.72
N ASN A 164 1.47 -11.87 -23.34
CA ASN A 164 1.94 -10.94 -24.37
C ASN A 164 2.43 -9.61 -23.77
N GLY A 165 2.28 -9.42 -22.46
CA GLY A 165 2.65 -8.19 -21.76
C GLY A 165 1.55 -7.13 -21.76
N ASN A 166 0.30 -7.44 -22.06
CA ASN A 166 -0.81 -6.50 -21.98
C ASN A 166 -1.47 -6.53 -20.61
N ALA A 167 -2.04 -5.39 -20.18
CA ALA A 167 -2.94 -5.34 -19.04
C ALA A 167 -4.28 -6.03 -19.36
N ALA A 168 -4.40 -7.31 -19.01
CA ALA A 168 -5.62 -8.09 -19.18
C ALA A 168 -6.76 -7.62 -18.26
N ASP A 169 -6.42 -7.15 -17.05
CA ASP A 169 -7.37 -6.63 -16.08
C ASP A 169 -6.69 -5.64 -15.12
N VAL A 170 -7.47 -4.69 -14.58
CA VAL A 170 -6.95 -3.65 -13.67
C VAL A 170 -7.96 -3.38 -12.56
N ALA A 171 -7.47 -3.41 -11.32
CA ALA A 171 -8.22 -3.09 -10.12
C ALA A 171 -7.47 -2.03 -9.32
N THR A 172 -8.22 -1.17 -8.65
CA THR A 172 -7.65 -0.24 -7.67
C THR A 172 -7.65 -0.92 -6.31
N GLU A 173 -6.50 -1.07 -5.68
CA GLU A 173 -6.38 -1.66 -4.33
C GLU A 173 -6.74 -0.63 -3.25
N GLN A 174 -6.23 0.59 -3.40
CA GLN A 174 -6.49 1.69 -2.49
C GLN A 174 -6.24 3.03 -3.21
N VAL A 175 -6.98 4.07 -2.80
CA VAL A 175 -6.67 5.45 -3.16
C VAL A 175 -6.46 6.23 -1.88
N ASN A 176 -5.33 6.91 -1.73
CA ASN A 176 -5.00 7.77 -0.61
C ASN A 176 -5.08 9.23 -1.04
N LEU A 177 -5.60 10.10 -0.17
CA LEU A 177 -5.82 11.52 -0.51
C LEU A 177 -4.97 12.42 0.38
N GLY A 178 -4.36 13.45 -0.21
CA GLY A 178 -3.56 14.45 0.52
C GLY A 178 -4.39 15.56 1.17
N VAL A 179 -5.72 15.44 1.18
CA VAL A 179 -6.66 16.45 1.68
C VAL A 179 -7.65 15.84 2.67
N VAL A 180 -8.29 16.69 3.45
CA VAL A 180 -9.38 16.31 4.35
C VAL A 180 -10.65 17.02 3.92
N GLY A 181 -11.75 16.28 3.80
CA GLY A 181 -13.06 16.84 3.47
C GLY A 181 -14.19 15.95 3.94
N PRO A 182 -15.45 16.33 3.66
CA PRO A 182 -16.60 15.47 3.91
C PRO A 182 -16.45 14.14 3.18
N GLU A 183 -16.86 13.06 3.83
CA GLU A 183 -16.64 11.68 3.34
C GLU A 183 -17.21 11.45 1.92
N ARG A 184 -18.36 12.06 1.59
CA ARG A 184 -18.92 12.00 0.22
C ARG A 184 -17.99 12.60 -0.82
N SER A 185 -17.39 13.76 -0.53
CA SER A 185 -16.45 14.43 -1.43
C SER A 185 -15.16 13.63 -1.54
N MET A 186 -14.69 13.04 -0.45
CA MET A 186 -13.52 12.16 -0.43
C MET A 186 -13.73 10.97 -1.36
N ARG A 187 -14.86 10.24 -1.23
CA ARG A 187 -15.20 9.13 -2.13
C ARG A 187 -15.22 9.56 -3.60
N GLN A 188 -15.87 10.68 -3.92
CA GLN A 188 -15.89 11.20 -5.28
C GLN A 188 -14.48 11.47 -5.82
N MET A 189 -13.58 12.04 -5.02
CA MET A 189 -12.20 12.26 -5.44
C MET A 189 -11.45 10.94 -5.65
N ARG A 190 -11.68 9.93 -4.78
CA ARG A 190 -11.10 8.59 -4.95
C ARG A 190 -11.56 7.96 -6.27
N ASP A 191 -12.85 8.06 -6.59
CA ASP A 191 -13.40 7.54 -7.84
C ASP A 191 -12.78 8.21 -9.07
N LEU A 192 -12.58 9.53 -9.04
CA LEU A 192 -11.94 10.25 -10.14
C LEU A 192 -10.51 9.76 -10.40
N PHE A 193 -9.70 9.63 -9.35
CA PHE A 193 -8.32 9.14 -9.49
C PHE A 193 -8.26 7.68 -9.88
N ALA A 194 -9.11 6.83 -9.29
CA ALA A 194 -9.19 5.41 -9.63
C ALA A 194 -9.53 5.23 -11.12
N ASN A 195 -10.57 5.92 -11.60
CA ASN A 195 -11.01 5.81 -12.99
C ASN A 195 -9.96 6.31 -13.99
N ALA A 196 -9.31 7.44 -13.71
CA ALA A 196 -8.25 7.97 -14.57
C ALA A 196 -7.03 7.01 -14.62
N SER A 197 -6.65 6.46 -13.47
CA SER A 197 -5.55 5.51 -13.37
C SER A 197 -5.86 4.19 -14.08
N ILE A 198 -7.06 3.63 -13.90
CA ILE A 198 -7.51 2.41 -14.61
C ILE A 198 -7.53 2.64 -16.13
N ALA A 199 -8.04 3.78 -16.58
CA ALA A 199 -8.13 4.09 -18.01
C ALA A 199 -6.76 4.18 -18.70
N ALA A 200 -5.74 4.69 -17.99
CA ALA A 200 -4.36 4.68 -18.48
C ALA A 200 -3.74 3.28 -18.41
N ALA A 201 -3.90 2.58 -17.27
CA ALA A 201 -3.31 1.28 -17.02
C ALA A 201 -3.76 0.21 -18.01
N ARG A 202 -5.00 0.27 -18.50
CA ARG A 202 -5.52 -0.61 -19.57
C ARG A 202 -4.75 -0.49 -20.89
N LYS A 203 -4.01 0.60 -21.10
CA LYS A 203 -3.20 0.85 -22.31
C LYS A 203 -1.72 0.57 -22.08
N TRP A 204 -1.32 0.25 -20.86
CA TRP A 204 0.07 -0.02 -20.55
C TRP A 204 0.50 -1.38 -21.07
N THR A 205 1.78 -1.47 -21.39
CA THR A 205 2.44 -2.70 -21.78
C THR A 205 3.65 -2.98 -20.92
N PHE A 206 3.94 -4.26 -20.77
CA PHE A 206 4.94 -4.81 -19.89
C PHE A 206 5.82 -5.81 -20.64
N ALA A 207 7.01 -6.08 -20.09
CA ALA A 207 7.84 -7.19 -20.51
C ALA A 207 7.62 -8.36 -19.54
N PRO A 208 7.03 -9.47 -19.98
CA PRO A 208 6.99 -10.69 -19.19
C PRO A 208 8.39 -11.24 -18.85
N PRO A 209 8.53 -11.98 -17.73
CA PRO A 209 9.77 -12.67 -17.41
C PRO A 209 10.11 -13.72 -18.48
N THR A 210 11.40 -13.79 -18.83
CA THR A 210 11.99 -14.78 -19.74
C THR A 210 12.88 -15.80 -19.01
N THR A 211 13.19 -15.56 -17.74
CA THR A 211 13.97 -16.44 -16.86
C THR A 211 13.32 -16.56 -15.47
N GLY A 212 13.86 -17.38 -14.58
CA GLY A 212 13.30 -17.57 -13.24
C GLY A 212 12.06 -18.47 -13.20
N LYS A 213 11.52 -18.65 -12.00
CA LYS A 213 10.42 -19.60 -11.72
C LYS A 213 9.10 -19.22 -12.39
N ASP A 214 8.87 -17.92 -12.60
CA ASP A 214 7.60 -17.38 -13.09
C ASP A 214 7.59 -17.22 -14.62
N LYS A 215 8.66 -17.62 -15.32
CA LYS A 215 8.83 -17.42 -16.77
C LYS A 215 7.82 -18.15 -17.63
N ASP A 216 7.16 -19.20 -17.13
CA ASP A 216 6.22 -20.04 -17.89
C ASP A 216 4.76 -19.81 -17.45
N ALA A 217 4.51 -18.87 -16.53
CA ALA A 217 3.15 -18.53 -16.13
C ALA A 217 2.36 -17.94 -17.31
N ALA A 218 1.06 -18.25 -17.33
CA ALA A 218 0.13 -17.73 -18.33
C ALA A 218 -0.19 -16.24 -18.11
N GLU A 219 -0.15 -15.80 -16.86
CA GLU A 219 -0.38 -14.43 -16.44
C GLU A 219 0.35 -14.15 -15.12
N TRP A 220 0.53 -12.86 -14.83
CA TRP A 220 1.11 -12.37 -13.58
C TRP A 220 0.25 -11.26 -13.00
N THR A 221 0.32 -11.04 -11.68
CA THR A 221 -0.22 -9.81 -11.09
C THR A 221 0.93 -8.91 -10.66
N VAL A 222 0.86 -7.65 -11.07
CA VAL A 222 1.77 -6.61 -10.62
C VAL A 222 1.02 -5.53 -9.84
N ARG A 223 1.67 -4.99 -8.83
CA ARG A 223 1.27 -3.81 -8.08
C ARG A 223 2.07 -2.61 -8.56
N THR A 224 1.41 -1.46 -8.70
CA THR A 224 2.05 -0.20 -9.08
C THR A 224 1.34 0.97 -8.40
N VAL A 225 2.06 2.08 -8.24
CA VAL A 225 1.52 3.30 -7.62
C VAL A 225 1.55 4.44 -8.64
N VAL A 226 0.40 5.09 -8.79
CA VAL A 226 0.26 6.34 -9.54
C VAL A 226 0.15 7.49 -8.54
N SER A 227 1.01 8.50 -8.69
CA SER A 227 0.99 9.69 -7.84
C SER A 227 0.48 10.90 -8.63
N TYR A 228 -0.59 11.53 -8.15
CA TYR A 228 -1.14 12.78 -8.65
C TYR A 228 -0.69 13.92 -7.74
N THR A 229 0.44 14.53 -8.06
CA THR A 229 0.98 15.68 -7.32
C THR A 229 0.74 16.98 -8.09
N MET A 230 0.49 18.05 -7.35
CA MET A 230 0.55 19.41 -7.89
C MET A 230 1.85 19.98 -7.38
N SER A 231 2.86 19.91 -8.23
CA SER A 231 4.14 20.54 -7.99
C SER A 231 4.59 21.05 -9.36
N ASP A 232 5.00 22.31 -9.40
CA ASP A 232 5.14 23.07 -10.62
C ASP A 232 6.19 22.45 -11.55
N GLY A 233 5.73 21.76 -12.60
CA GLY A 233 6.53 21.33 -13.74
C GLY A 233 7.29 19.99 -13.62
N PRO A 234 7.83 19.50 -14.75
CA PRO A 234 8.70 18.33 -14.77
C PRO A 234 9.99 18.58 -13.97
N GLY A 235 10.36 17.65 -13.09
CA GLY A 235 11.59 17.72 -12.29
C GLY A 235 11.40 18.01 -10.80
N VAL A 236 10.17 17.97 -10.28
CA VAL A 236 9.91 18.09 -8.84
C VAL A 236 10.66 17.00 -8.09
N GLN A 237 11.52 17.43 -7.17
CA GLN A 237 12.31 16.55 -6.33
C GLN A 237 11.39 15.54 -5.62
N PRO A 238 11.78 14.25 -5.54
CA PRO A 238 11.11 13.32 -4.64
C PRO A 238 11.05 13.96 -3.26
N THR A 239 9.99 13.65 -2.53
CA THR A 239 9.78 14.19 -1.19
C THR A 239 11.06 14.11 -0.38
N PRO A 240 11.47 15.21 0.27
CA PRO A 240 12.76 15.25 0.93
C PRO A 240 12.87 14.07 1.90
N TYR A 241 14.04 13.44 1.90
CA TYR A 241 14.32 12.31 2.78
C TYR A 241 14.01 12.67 4.24
N GLY A 242 13.36 11.75 4.96
CA GLY A 242 13.03 11.96 6.38
C GLY A 242 11.78 12.80 6.65
N VAL A 243 11.00 13.19 5.64
CA VAL A 243 9.79 14.01 5.81
C VAL A 243 8.54 13.15 5.88
N TRP A 244 7.72 13.41 6.92
CA TRP A 244 6.38 12.84 7.07
C TRP A 244 5.40 13.46 6.08
N LYS A 245 4.68 12.61 5.34
CA LYS A 245 3.57 13.01 4.49
C LYS A 245 2.22 12.63 5.09
N PRO A 246 1.38 13.59 5.49
CA PRO A 246 0.03 13.26 5.93
C PRO A 246 -0.84 12.83 4.74
N PHE A 247 -1.73 11.88 4.98
CA PHE A 247 -2.75 11.46 4.02
C PHE A 247 -3.98 10.90 4.74
N ILE A 248 -5.11 10.85 4.03
CA ILE A 248 -6.30 10.13 4.45
C ILE A 248 -6.38 8.80 3.67
N PRO A 249 -6.21 7.65 4.35
CA PRO A 249 -6.30 6.34 3.71
C PRO A 249 -7.68 6.12 3.11
N GLY A 250 -7.73 5.52 1.92
CA GLY A 250 -8.97 4.99 1.37
C GLY A 250 -9.28 3.59 1.92
N PRO A 251 -10.51 3.08 1.73
CA PRO A 251 -10.77 1.67 1.98
C PRO A 251 -9.87 0.80 1.08
N ARG A 252 -9.37 -0.31 1.62
CA ARG A 252 -8.67 -1.32 0.83
C ARG A 252 -9.66 -2.32 0.25
N GLN A 253 -9.43 -2.71 -0.98
CA GLN A 253 -10.22 -3.72 -1.67
C GLN A 253 -9.31 -4.69 -2.43
N SER A 254 -9.72 -5.95 -2.49
CA SER A 254 -9.02 -6.98 -3.27
C SER A 254 -9.38 -6.86 -4.75
N ALA A 255 -8.47 -7.29 -5.62
CA ALA A 255 -8.80 -7.46 -7.03
C ALA A 255 -9.80 -8.62 -7.22
N PRO A 256 -10.78 -8.53 -8.15
CA PRO A 256 -11.78 -9.59 -8.34
C PRO A 256 -11.20 -10.98 -8.65
N TRP A 257 -10.04 -11.03 -9.29
CA TRP A 257 -9.31 -12.26 -9.59
C TRP A 257 -8.44 -12.77 -8.44
N ARG A 258 -8.51 -12.13 -7.26
CA ARG A 258 -7.80 -12.53 -6.04
C ARG A 258 -8.75 -12.53 -4.84
N GLN A 259 -9.16 -13.72 -4.42
CA GLN A 259 -10.04 -13.88 -3.24
C GLN A 259 -9.28 -14.04 -1.91
N GLN A 260 -7.94 -14.14 -1.92
CA GLN A 260 -7.11 -14.20 -0.72
C GLN A 260 -5.87 -13.29 -0.85
N ASP A 261 -5.50 -12.69 0.29
CA ASP A 261 -4.27 -11.97 0.61
C ASP A 261 -4.02 -10.57 0.04
N VAL A 262 -4.44 -9.56 0.81
CA VAL A 262 -3.71 -8.27 0.89
C VAL A 262 -3.75 -7.59 2.26
N ALA A 263 -4.37 -8.22 3.26
CA ALA A 263 -4.15 -7.85 4.65
C ALA A 263 -2.88 -8.58 5.11
N GLN A 264 -1.79 -7.83 5.31
CA GLN A 264 -0.46 -8.29 5.71
C GLN A 264 0.42 -8.82 4.57
N GLU A 265 1.06 -7.89 3.85
CA GLU A 265 2.51 -7.91 3.71
C GLU A 265 2.95 -6.56 3.11
N GLY A 266 3.91 -5.95 3.78
CA GLY A 266 4.17 -4.52 3.73
C GLY A 266 4.54 -3.93 2.37
N SER A 267 3.58 -3.33 1.66
CA SER A 267 3.79 -2.77 0.32
C SER A 267 2.85 -1.60 -0.01
N ASP A 268 2.35 -0.89 0.99
CA ASP A 268 1.17 -0.02 0.76
C ASP A 268 1.45 1.22 -0.05
N LEU A 269 2.72 1.58 -0.21
CA LEU A 269 3.14 2.70 -1.05
C LEU A 269 4.53 2.38 -1.61
N LEU A 270 4.54 1.53 -2.63
CA LEU A 270 5.69 1.33 -3.49
C LEU A 270 6.07 2.67 -4.17
N PRO A 271 7.34 2.88 -4.55
CA PRO A 271 7.71 4.01 -5.39
C PRO A 271 6.78 4.15 -6.59
N ALA A 272 6.29 5.37 -6.84
CA ALA A 272 5.42 5.64 -7.96
C ALA A 272 6.11 5.30 -9.29
N GLY A 273 5.35 4.74 -10.22
CA GLY A 273 5.84 4.36 -11.56
C GLY A 273 6.68 3.08 -11.63
N GLY A 274 6.97 2.42 -10.51
CA GLY A 274 7.58 1.08 -10.50
C GLY A 274 6.56 -0.03 -10.77
N VAL A 275 7.05 -1.20 -11.18
CA VAL A 275 6.26 -2.42 -11.39
C VAL A 275 6.75 -3.48 -10.41
N TYR A 276 5.84 -4.01 -9.59
CA TYR A 276 6.19 -4.93 -8.50
C TYR A 276 5.33 -6.18 -8.57
N MET A 277 5.94 -7.33 -8.80
CA MET A 277 5.23 -8.61 -8.81
C MET A 277 4.60 -8.90 -7.45
N VAL A 278 3.34 -9.31 -7.44
CA VAL A 278 2.62 -9.66 -6.19
C VAL A 278 2.98 -11.07 -5.72
N ASP A 279 3.15 -12.02 -6.65
CA ASP A 279 3.52 -13.43 -6.35
C ASP A 279 4.98 -13.77 -6.70
N GLY A 280 5.72 -12.76 -7.17
CA GLY A 280 7.09 -12.94 -7.61
C GLY A 280 7.94 -13.53 -6.49
N ALA A 281 8.90 -14.38 -6.84
CA ALA A 281 9.93 -14.78 -5.87
C ALA A 281 10.49 -13.52 -5.20
N ASN A 282 10.59 -13.54 -3.86
CA ASN A 282 11.35 -12.54 -3.11
C ASN A 282 12.76 -12.51 -3.67
N ARG A 283 13.00 -11.60 -4.61
CA ARG A 283 14.31 -11.39 -5.21
C ARG A 283 15.19 -10.72 -4.17
N GLY A 284 16.48 -11.03 -4.18
CA GLY A 284 17.42 -10.52 -3.19
C GLY A 284 17.20 -11.15 -1.81
N LEU A 285 17.37 -10.34 -0.78
CA LEU A 285 17.31 -10.79 0.61
C LEU A 285 15.89 -11.20 1.00
N ARG A 286 15.72 -12.43 1.49
CA ARG A 286 14.45 -12.90 2.06
C ARG A 286 14.44 -12.67 3.57
N LEU A 287 13.60 -11.74 4.02
CA LEU A 287 13.39 -11.48 5.43
C LEU A 287 12.55 -12.62 6.06
N LEU A 288 13.03 -13.20 7.15
CA LEU A 288 12.33 -14.22 7.95
C LEU A 288 11.58 -13.60 9.14
N THR A 289 12.04 -12.46 9.64
CA THR A 289 11.38 -11.74 10.73
C THR A 289 10.10 -11.07 10.22
N ALA A 290 8.96 -11.38 10.83
CA ALA A 290 7.71 -10.71 10.52
C ALA A 290 7.80 -9.22 10.89
N LEU A 291 7.25 -8.36 10.03
CA LEU A 291 7.02 -6.95 10.38
C LEU A 291 5.91 -6.85 11.43
N ALA A 292 5.90 -5.76 12.20
CA ALA A 292 4.87 -5.52 13.20
C ALA A 292 3.47 -5.60 12.55
N LYS A 293 2.58 -6.37 13.18
CA LYS A 293 1.17 -6.52 12.78
C LYS A 293 0.30 -5.57 13.61
N ASP A 294 -0.86 -5.22 13.06
CA ASP A 294 -1.84 -4.34 13.72
C ASP A 294 -2.47 -4.93 14.98
#